data_AF-S4NL37-F1
#
_entry.id   AF-S4NL37-F1
#
_cell.length_a   1.000
_cell.length_b   1.000
_cell.length_c   1.000
_cell.angle_alpha   90.00
_cell.angle_beta   90.00
_cell.angle_gamma   90.00
#
_symmetry.space_group_name_H-M   'P 1'
#
loop_
_entity.id
_entity.type
_entity.pdbx_description
1 polymer ?
#
loop_
_entity_poly.entity_id
_entity_poly.type
_entity_poly.pdbx_seq_one_letter_code
_entity_poly.pdbx_strand_id
1 'polypeptide(L)' 'AAQKEAVKTFTTNLEKYLLTEPIKNRRIAGLDPGFKAGCKVGIIDTTGAKLEACNIYPNFHNKNDHAASQL' A
#
# COMPACT_ATOMS: atom_id res chain seq x y z
N ALA A 1 13.24 -17.81 -23.34
CA ALA A 1 14.23 -17.25 -22.40
C ALA A 1 13.60 -16.19 -21.50
N ALA A 2 13.07 -15.09 -22.05
CA ALA A 2 12.51 -13.95 -21.30
C ALA A 2 11.44 -14.31 -20.23
N GLN A 3 10.49 -15.20 -20.53
CA GLN A 3 9.46 -15.59 -19.55
C GLN A 3 10.06 -16.29 -18.32
N LYS A 4 11.07 -17.15 -18.51
CA LYS A 4 11.74 -17.86 -17.40
C LYS A 4 12.48 -16.88 -16.50
N GLU A 5 13.09 -15.85 -17.10
CA GLU A 5 13.78 -14.79 -16.37
C GLU A 5 12.80 -13.91 -15.58
N ALA A 6 11.67 -13.52 -16.19
CA ALA A 6 10.62 -12.77 -15.50
C ALA A 6 10.09 -13.54 -14.28
N VAL A 7 9.78 -14.83 -14.44
CA VAL A 7 9.33 -15.70 -13.34
C VAL A 7 10.37 -15.76 -12.23
N LYS A 8 11.66 -15.94 -12.57
CA LYS A 8 12.74 -15.95 -11.58
C LYS A 8 12.78 -14.66 -10.77
N THR A 9 12.64 -13.50 -11.42
CA THR A 9 12.62 -12.20 -10.76
C THR A 9 11.40 -12.05 -9.84
N PHE A 10 10.21 -12.48 -10.29
CA PHE A 10 9.02 -12.47 -9.44
C PHE A 10 9.16 -13.36 -8.21
N THR A 11 9.65 -14.59 -8.37
CA THR A 11 9.88 -15.51 -7.25
C THR A 11 10.87 -14.92 -6.25
N THR A 12 11.99 -14.39 -6.73
CA THR A 12 13.03 -13.79 -5.87
C THR A 12 12.49 -12.60 -5.07
N ASN A 13 11.63 -11.77 -5.68
CA ASN A 13 11.01 -10.64 -4.99
C ASN A 13 9.96 -11.10 -3.97
N LEU A 14 9.13 -12.09 -4.34
CA LEU A 14 8.09 -12.63 -3.48
C LEU A 14 8.68 -13.28 -2.21
N GLU A 15 9.73 -14.09 -2.36
CA GLU A 15 10.43 -14.71 -1.22
C GLU A 15 10.89 -13.67 -0.20
N LYS A 16 11.46 -12.55 -0.66
CA LYS A 16 11.90 -11.46 0.23
C LYS A 16 10.74 -10.82 1.00
N TYR A 17 9.60 -10.58 0.34
CA TYR A 17 8.43 -10.02 1.00
C TYR A 17 7.83 -10.98 2.03
N LEU A 18 7.77 -12.28 1.73
CA LEU A 18 7.23 -13.29 2.65
C LEU A 18 8.10 -13.49 3.89
N LEU A 19 9.41 -13.30 3.77
CA LEU A 19 10.37 -13.40 4.88
C LEU A 19 10.57 -12.07 5.62
N THR A 20 9.79 -11.04 5.30
CA THR A 20 9.84 -9.77 6.03
C THR A 20 9.37 -9.98 7.47
N GLU A 21 10.10 -9.41 8.43
CA GLU A 21 9.74 -9.51 9.84
C GLU A 21 8.34 -8.92 10.09
N PRO A 22 7.45 -9.64 10.81
CA PRO A 22 6.12 -9.12 11.10
C PRO A 22 6.18 -8.02 12.16
N ILE A 23 5.38 -6.97 11.96
CA ILE A 23 5.18 -5.92 12.97
C ILE A 23 4.25 -6.45 14.05
N LYS A 24 4.74 -6.52 15.29
CA LYS A 24 3.98 -7.04 16.45
C LYS A 24 3.63 -5.92 17.43
N ASN A 25 2.50 -6.07 18.14
CA ASN A 25 2.11 -5.23 19.28
C ASN A 25 2.08 -3.72 18.95
N ARG A 26 1.52 -3.37 17.79
CA ARG A 26 1.30 -1.98 17.34
C ARG A 26 -0.10 -1.85 16.75
N ARG A 27 -0.73 -0.71 16.97
CA ARG A 27 -1.89 -0.30 16.17
C ARG A 27 -1.38 0.19 14.82
N ILE A 28 -2.02 -0.22 13.74
CA ILE A 28 -1.54 0.05 12.37
C ILE A 28 -2.67 0.72 11.59
N ALA A 29 -2.33 1.79 10.87
CA ALA A 29 -3.17 2.38 9.83
C ALA A 29 -2.57 2.01 8.47
N GLY A 30 -3.27 1.18 7.70
CA GLY A 30 -2.93 0.87 6.31
C GLY A 30 -3.56 1.89 5.38
N LEU A 31 -2.78 2.42 4.44
CA LEU A 31 -3.23 3.36 3.42
C LEU A 31 -3.14 2.68 2.05
N ASP A 32 -4.25 2.66 1.31
CA ASP A 32 -4.32 2.26 -0.11
C ASP A 32 -4.56 3.51 -0.95
N PRO A 33 -3.50 4.13 -1.50
CA PRO A 33 -3.59 5.41 -2.18
C PRO A 33 -4.39 5.33 -3.48
N GLY A 34 -5.37 6.21 -3.61
CA GLY A 34 -6.10 6.46 -4.85
C GLY A 34 -6.34 7.96 -5.04
N PHE A 35 -6.18 8.46 -6.26
CA PHE A 35 -6.41 9.88 -6.58
C PHE A 35 -7.90 10.18 -6.70
N LYS A 36 -8.53 9.80 -7.84
CA LYS A 36 -9.95 10.09 -8.12
C LYS A 36 -10.90 9.38 -7.15
N ALA A 37 -10.59 8.16 -6.74
CA ALA A 37 -11.43 7.37 -5.84
C ALA A 37 -11.23 7.70 -4.35
N GLY A 38 -10.24 8.55 -4.02
CA GLY A 38 -9.78 8.75 -2.64
C GLY A 38 -8.82 7.66 -2.17
N CYS A 39 -8.16 7.91 -1.06
CA CYS A 39 -7.26 6.97 -0.36
C CYS A 39 -8.07 6.19 0.67
N LYS A 40 -8.09 4.86 0.58
CA LYS A 40 -8.75 4.05 1.62
C LYS A 40 -7.81 3.88 2.78
N VAL A 41 -8.34 4.01 3.99
CA VAL A 41 -7.61 3.87 5.23
C VAL A 41 -8.27 2.77 6.04
N GLY A 42 -7.49 1.80 6.48
CA GLY A 42 -7.92 0.74 7.40
C GLY A 42 -7.09 0.78 8.66
N ILE A 43 -7.74 0.79 9.83
CA ILE A 43 -7.07 0.80 11.13
C ILE A 43 -7.30 -0.54 11.82
N ILE A 44 -6.22 -1.17 12.29
CA ILE A 44 -6.24 -2.39 13.10
C ILE A 44 -5.60 -2.17 14.47
N ASP A 45 -6.03 -2.96 15.44
CA ASP A 45 -5.43 -2.99 16.76
C ASP A 45 -4.16 -3.85 16.82
N THR A 46 -3.60 -4.01 18.03
CA THR A 46 -2.37 -4.77 18.27
C THR A 46 -2.48 -6.27 18.00
N THR A 47 -3.70 -6.81 17.93
CA THR A 47 -3.97 -8.22 17.64
C THR A 47 -4.27 -8.46 16.14
N GLY A 48 -4.42 -7.39 15.36
CA GLY A 48 -4.84 -7.43 13.97
C GLY A 48 -6.34 -7.30 13.77
N ALA A 49 -7.12 -7.06 14.84
CA ALA A 49 -8.56 -6.85 14.70
C ALA A 49 -8.87 -5.48 14.10
N LYS A 50 -9.85 -5.41 13.20
CA LYS A 50 -10.29 -4.16 12.58
C LYS A 50 -10.91 -3.22 13.62
N LEU A 51 -10.43 -2.00 13.67
CA LEU A 51 -11.01 -0.92 14.46
C LEU A 51 -11.92 -0.03 13.60
N GLU A 52 -11.44 0.44 12.46
CA GLU A 52 -12.16 1.41 11.61
C GLU A 52 -11.71 1.31 10.15
N ALA A 53 -12.56 1.72 9.21
CA ALA A 53 -12.15 1.90 7.82
C ALA A 53 -12.90 3.08 7.17
N CYS A 54 -12.16 3.98 6.52
CA CYS A 54 -12.74 5.15 5.87
C CYS A 54 -12.02 5.49 4.55
N ASN A 55 -12.64 6.34 3.74
CA ASN A 55 -11.97 6.97 2.61
C ASN A 55 -11.61 8.40 3.00
N ILE A 56 -10.36 8.78 2.74
CA ILE A 56 -9.91 10.17 2.82
C ILE A 56 -9.69 10.70 1.41
N TYR A 57 -9.98 11.98 1.20
CA TYR A 57 -9.69 12.69 -0.05
C TYR A 57 -8.65 13.76 0.26
N PRO A 58 -7.35 13.43 0.15
CA PRO A 58 -6.31 14.40 0.39
C PRO A 58 -6.46 15.54 -0.61
N ASN A 59 -6.37 16.77 -0.13
CA ASN A 59 -6.44 17.91 -1.02
C ASN A 59 -5.08 18.11 -1.70
N PHE A 60 -4.93 17.59 -2.91
CA PHE A 60 -3.71 17.70 -3.72
C PHE A 60 -3.61 19.09 -4.36
N HIS A 61 -3.50 20.16 -3.56
CA HIS A 61 -3.36 21.54 -4.05
C HIS A 61 -1.95 21.91 -4.52
N ASN A 62 -1.05 20.94 -4.71
CA ASN A 62 0.29 21.23 -5.21
C ASN A 62 0.31 21.26 -6.74
N LYS A 63 0.54 22.46 -7.29
CA LYS A 63 0.71 22.72 -8.73
C LYS A 63 1.88 21.93 -9.38
N ASN A 64 2.74 21.30 -8.57
CA ASN A 64 3.89 20.51 -9.02
C ASN A 64 3.68 19.00 -8.92
N ASP A 65 2.48 18.54 -8.55
CA ASP A 65 2.22 17.12 -8.40
C ASP A 65 1.87 16.50 -9.75
N HIS A 66 2.89 16.06 -10.49
CA HIS A 66 2.75 15.53 -11.85
C HIS A 66 1.80 14.33 -11.94
N ALA A 67 1.65 13.56 -10.86
CA ALA A 67 0.69 12.45 -10.78
C ALA A 67 -0.78 12.91 -10.69
N ALA A 68 -1.03 14.09 -10.09
CA ALA A 68 -2.34 14.73 -10.11
C ALA A 68 -2.59 15.49 -11.42
N SER A 69 -1.52 15.97 -12.08
CA SER A 69 -1.57 16.69 -13.36
C SER A 69 -1.81 15.81 -14.59
N GLN A 70 -1.57 14.49 -14.50
CA GLN A 70 -1.74 13.54 -15.61
C GLN A 70 -3.13 12.86 -15.64
N LEU A 71 -4.12 13.44 -14.95
CA LEU A 71 -5.48 12.90 -14.82
C LEU A 71 -6.58 13.88 -15.21
#